data_AF-A0A2H0V1E5-F1
#
_entry.id   AF-A0A2H0V1E5-F1
#
_cell.length_a   1.000
_cell.length_b   1.000
_cell.length_c   1.000
_cell.angle_alpha   90.00
_cell.angle_beta   90.00
_cell.angle_gamma   90.00
#
_symmetry.space_group_name_H-M   'P 1'
#
loop_
_entity.id
_entity.type
_entity.pdbx_description
1 polymer ?
#
loop_
_entity_poly.entity_id
_entity_poly.type
_entity_poly.pdbx_seq_one_letter_code
_entity_poly.pdbx_strand_id
1 'polypeptide(L)'
;MDFRLTREMNKWMEKRGYIGDCDLVSLAGAGKAIADGTPEGEMLLSQIALSAKLHHSSCVALVHHSQCGAYAGAYSFANAEEEKEKQVSDMKKAAEIIKAKNPGISVKFIWANLQDDDGREIEFEEID
;
A
#
# COMPACT_ATOMS: atom_id res chain seq x y z
N MET A 1 3.06 -7.77 2.06
CA MET A 1 3.82 -9.04 1.96
C MET A 1 3.37 -9.77 0.71
N ASP A 2 4.27 -9.95 -0.23
CA ASP A 2 4.14 -10.81 -1.41
C ASP A 2 5.54 -10.81 -2.03
N PHE A 3 6.15 -11.99 -2.17
CA PHE A 3 7.55 -12.09 -2.59
C PHE A 3 7.75 -11.68 -4.04
N ARG A 4 6.68 -11.72 -4.86
CA ARG A 4 6.70 -11.33 -6.28
C ARG A 4 7.02 -9.85 -6.45
N LEU A 5 6.62 -9.01 -5.49
CA LEU A 5 6.88 -7.57 -5.54
C LEU A 5 8.28 -7.17 -5.10
N THR A 6 8.96 -7.96 -4.27
CA THR A 6 10.15 -7.52 -3.54
C THR A 6 11.24 -6.96 -4.46
N ARG A 7 11.52 -7.64 -5.59
CA ARG A 7 12.61 -7.26 -6.49
C ARG A 7 12.33 -5.94 -7.22
N GLU A 8 11.21 -5.85 -7.92
CA GLU A 8 10.89 -4.66 -8.72
C GLU A 8 10.49 -3.48 -7.83
N MET A 9 9.88 -3.72 -6.67
CA MET A 9 9.61 -2.67 -5.68
C MET A 9 10.91 -2.04 -5.17
N ASN A 10 11.90 -2.85 -4.79
CA ASN A 10 13.18 -2.32 -4.31
C ASN A 10 13.86 -1.46 -5.39
N LYS A 11 13.86 -1.91 -6.65
CA LYS A 11 14.39 -1.11 -7.77
C LYS A 11 13.60 0.19 -7.98
N TRP A 12 12.28 0.13 -7.89
CA TRP A 12 11.42 1.30 -8.05
C TRP A 12 11.65 2.32 -6.92
N MET A 13 11.76 1.85 -5.69
CA MET A 13 12.09 2.66 -4.51
C MET A 13 13.50 3.27 -4.60
N GLU A 14 14.50 2.50 -5.03
CA GLU A 14 15.88 2.97 -5.19
C GLU A 14 15.96 4.11 -6.22
N LYS A 15 15.31 3.96 -7.38
CA LYS A 15 15.24 4.99 -8.41
C LYS A 15 14.58 6.30 -7.94
N ARG A 16 13.72 6.23 -6.91
CA ARG A 16 13.04 7.38 -6.31
C ARG A 16 13.75 7.92 -5.06
N GLY A 17 14.85 7.31 -4.65
CA GLY A 17 15.58 7.70 -3.44
C GLY A 17 14.86 7.34 -2.14
N TYR A 18 13.85 6.45 -2.17
CA TYR A 18 13.12 6.04 -0.97
C TYR A 18 13.90 5.03 -0.11
N ILE A 19 14.86 4.31 -0.70
CA ILE A 19 15.70 3.37 0.06
C ILE A 19 16.56 4.14 1.06
N GLY A 20 16.33 3.87 2.34
CA GLY A 20 17.00 4.57 3.45
C GLY A 20 16.33 5.88 3.88
N ASP A 21 15.27 6.31 3.19
CA ASP A 21 14.51 7.53 3.48
C ASP A 21 13.06 7.24 3.93
N CYS A 22 12.68 5.96 4.05
CA CYS A 22 11.36 5.57 4.52
C CYS A 22 11.38 4.35 5.46
N ASP A 23 10.40 4.28 6.34
CA ASP A 23 10.08 3.09 7.11
C ASP A 23 9.27 2.12 6.24
N LEU A 24 9.92 1.08 5.71
CA LEU A 24 9.25 0.07 4.88
C LEU A 24 8.50 -0.95 5.74
N VAL A 25 7.17 -0.94 5.65
CA VAL A 25 6.29 -1.91 6.33
C VAL A 25 5.58 -2.77 5.28
N SER A 26 5.62 -4.10 5.43
CA SER A 26 5.01 -5.03 4.49
C SER A 26 4.22 -6.12 5.22
N LEU A 27 2.89 -6.02 5.19
CA LEU A 27 1.94 -6.97 5.78
C LEU A 27 0.92 -7.46 4.73
N ALA A 28 0.19 -8.54 5.01
CA ALA A 28 -0.88 -9.02 4.15
C ALA A 28 -2.06 -8.04 4.20
N GLY A 29 -2.62 -7.66 3.05
CA GLY A 29 -3.76 -6.75 2.94
C GLY A 29 -3.48 -5.29 3.32
N ALA A 30 -2.54 -5.00 4.23
CA ALA A 30 -2.04 -3.69 4.64
C ALA A 30 -3.07 -2.54 4.60
N GLY A 31 -3.16 -1.78 3.50
CA GLY A 31 -4.14 -0.70 3.36
C GLY A 31 -5.60 -1.17 3.45
N LYS A 32 -5.92 -2.35 2.93
CA LYS A 32 -7.21 -3.03 3.13
C LYS A 32 -7.49 -3.29 4.61
N ALA A 33 -6.49 -3.73 5.38
CA ALA A 33 -6.64 -4.01 6.80
C ALA A 33 -7.02 -2.75 7.60
N ILE A 34 -6.44 -1.60 7.23
CA ILE A 34 -6.81 -0.27 7.76
C ILE A 34 -8.23 0.10 7.32
N ALA A 35 -8.53 -0.03 6.03
CA ALA A 35 -9.84 0.30 5.47
C ALA A 35 -10.98 -0.52 6.11
N ASP A 36 -10.72 -1.78 6.45
CA ASP A 36 -11.67 -2.69 7.08
C ASP A 36 -11.74 -2.53 8.62
N GLY A 37 -10.83 -1.77 9.23
CA GLY A 37 -10.80 -1.58 10.69
C GLY A 37 -10.43 -2.85 11.46
N THR A 38 -9.60 -3.70 10.87
CA THR A 38 -9.12 -4.95 11.49
C THR A 38 -8.07 -4.68 12.59
N PRO A 39 -7.79 -5.64 13.50
CA PRO A 39 -6.70 -5.50 14.48
C PRO A 39 -5.34 -5.23 13.84
N GLU A 40 -5.04 -5.83 12.69
CA GLU A 40 -3.83 -5.58 11.91
C GLU A 40 -3.80 -4.15 11.37
N GLY A 41 -4.94 -3.61 10.96
CA GLY A 41 -5.11 -2.21 10.58
C GLY A 41 -4.81 -1.25 11.72
N GLU A 42 -5.31 -1.53 12.93
CA GLU A 42 -5.03 -0.71 14.11
C GLU A 42 -3.55 -0.78 14.54
N MET A 43 -2.90 -1.94 14.40
CA MET A 43 -1.45 -2.07 14.57
C MET A 43 -0.71 -1.17 13.57
N LEU A 44 -1.07 -1.19 12.29
CA LEU A 44 -0.46 -0.33 11.26
C LEU A 44 -0.65 1.15 11.56
N LEU A 45 -1.85 1.57 11.97
CA LEU A 45 -2.11 2.96 12.37
C LEU A 45 -1.22 3.39 13.55
N SER A 46 -1.00 2.48 14.51
CA SER A 46 -0.10 2.73 15.64
C SER A 46 1.36 2.88 15.20
N GLN A 47 1.81 2.09 14.21
CA GLN A 47 3.15 2.21 13.65
C GLN A 47 3.33 3.50 12.84
N ILE A 48 2.32 3.93 12.08
CA ILE A 48 2.33 5.21 11.35
C ILE A 48 2.48 6.37 12.34
N ALA A 49 1.71 6.37 13.43
CA ALA A 49 1.81 7.40 14.46
C ALA A 49 3.19 7.40 15.15
N LEU A 50 3.77 6.22 15.38
CA LEU A 50 5.10 6.07 15.95
C LEU A 50 6.20 6.61 15.00
N SER A 51 6.12 6.27 13.71
CA SER A 51 7.03 6.75 12.67
C SER A 51 6.95 8.28 12.54
N ALA A 52 5.74 8.86 12.49
CA ALA A 52 5.55 10.31 12.47
C ALA A 52 6.15 11.00 13.71
N LYS A 53 6.05 10.36 14.89
CA LYS A 53 6.59 10.90 16.14
C LYS A 53 8.11 10.81 16.24
N LEU A 54 8.70 9.68 15.86
CA LEU A 54 10.13 9.38 16.11
C LEU A 54 11.02 9.71 14.92
N HIS A 55 10.53 9.51 13.70
CA HIS A 55 11.28 9.72 12.46
C HIS A 55 10.79 10.94 11.68
N HIS A 56 9.78 11.66 12.20
CA HIS A 56 9.20 12.85 11.58
C HIS A 56 8.64 12.60 10.18
N SER A 57 8.18 11.38 9.91
CA SER A 57 7.55 11.00 8.66
C SER A 57 6.34 11.89 8.35
N SER A 58 6.36 12.51 7.18
CA SER A 58 5.34 13.47 6.71
C SER A 58 4.45 12.91 5.59
N CYS A 59 4.75 11.70 5.12
CA CYS A 59 4.06 11.04 4.02
C CYS A 59 3.91 9.55 4.30
N VAL A 60 2.74 8.99 4.03
CA VAL A 60 2.51 7.54 3.95
C VAL A 60 2.25 7.17 2.50
N ALA A 61 3.04 6.24 1.96
CA ALA A 61 2.77 5.65 0.66
C ALA A 61 2.01 4.34 0.85
N LEU A 62 0.74 4.29 0.44
CA LEU A 62 -0.02 3.04 0.36
C LEU A 62 0.26 2.39 -0.98
N VAL A 63 0.74 1.15 -0.94
CA VAL A 63 1.05 0.38 -2.15
C VAL A 63 0.18 -0.85 -2.20
N HIS A 64 -0.73 -0.89 -3.16
CA HIS A 64 -1.52 -2.08 -3.49
C HIS A 64 -1.01 -2.66 -4.82
N HIS A 65 -1.36 -3.91 -5.11
CA HIS A 65 -0.91 -4.60 -6.31
C HIS A 65 -2.00 -5.47 -6.92
N SER A 66 -1.97 -5.69 -8.23
CA SER A 66 -2.86 -6.63 -8.90
C SER A 66 -2.59 -8.08 -8.47
N GLN A 67 -3.57 -8.96 -8.68
CA GLN A 67 -3.49 -10.36 -8.27
C GLN A 67 -3.19 -10.52 -6.77
N CYS A 68 -3.77 -9.65 -5.93
CA CYS A 68 -3.52 -9.67 -4.50
C CYS A 68 -4.37 -10.73 -3.79
N GLY A 69 -3.73 -11.65 -3.08
CA GLY A 69 -4.42 -12.74 -2.39
C GLY A 69 -5.45 -12.28 -1.34
N ALA A 70 -5.22 -11.15 -0.66
CA ALA A 70 -6.17 -10.60 0.30
C ALA A 70 -7.45 -10.06 -0.36
N TYR A 71 -7.35 -9.63 -1.62
CA TYR A 71 -8.48 -9.16 -2.41
C TYR A 71 -9.18 -10.32 -3.12
N ALA A 72 -8.42 -11.23 -3.75
CA ALA A 72 -8.96 -12.43 -4.39
C ALA A 72 -9.70 -13.36 -3.40
N GLY A 73 -9.31 -13.38 -2.12
CA GLY A 73 -10.01 -14.13 -1.07
C GLY A 73 -11.32 -13.49 -0.59
N ALA A 74 -11.54 -12.21 -0.87
CA ALA A 74 -12.70 -11.44 -0.39
C ALA A 74 -13.68 -11.04 -1.50
N TYR A 75 -13.21 -11.01 -2.75
CA TYR A 75 -13.95 -10.51 -3.91
C TYR A 75 -13.74 -11.43 -5.12
N SER A 76 -14.67 -11.36 -6.07
CA SER A 76 -14.53 -11.98 -7.39
C SER A 76 -14.60 -10.88 -8.43
N PHE A 77 -13.47 -10.54 -9.02
CA PHE A 77 -13.37 -9.49 -10.04
C PHE A 77 -13.48 -10.11 -11.43
N ALA A 78 -14.16 -9.40 -12.35
CA ALA A 78 -14.25 -9.80 -13.74
C ALA A 78 -12.96 -9.53 -14.51
N ASN A 79 -12.17 -8.54 -14.09
CA ASN A 79 -10.90 -8.15 -14.71
C ASN A 79 -10.02 -7.34 -13.73
N ALA A 80 -8.80 -7.02 -14.14
CA ALA A 80 -7.82 -6.28 -13.33
C ALA A 80 -8.24 -4.83 -13.04
N GLU A 81 -9.04 -4.20 -13.91
CA GLU A 81 -9.51 -2.83 -13.71
C GLU A 81 -10.51 -2.78 -12.54
N GLU A 82 -11.42 -3.74 -12.45
CA GLU A 82 -12.35 -3.85 -11.32
C GLU A 82 -11.61 -4.09 -9.99
N GLU A 83 -10.55 -4.92 -10.01
CA GLU A 83 -9.66 -5.09 -8.84
C GLU A 83 -9.01 -3.74 -8.47
N LYS A 84 -8.44 -3.03 -9.45
CA LYS A 84 -7.80 -1.73 -9.26
C LYS A 84 -8.77 -0.71 -8.67
N GLU A 85 -9.96 -0.55 -9.24
CA GLU A 85 -10.99 0.37 -8.73
C GLU A 85 -11.32 0.10 -7.27
N LYS A 86 -11.51 -1.18 -6.91
CA LYS A 86 -11.80 -1.58 -5.54
C LYS A 86 -10.61 -1.29 -4.61
N GLN A 87 -9.39 -1.63 -5.03
CA GLN A 87 -8.19 -1.35 -4.26
C GLN A 87 -7.95 0.16 -4.07
N VAL A 88 -8.19 0.98 -5.08
CA VAL A 88 -8.09 2.45 -5.00
C VAL A 88 -9.14 3.01 -4.06
N SER A 89 -10.38 2.53 -4.11
CA SER A 89 -11.42 2.92 -3.15
C SER A 89 -11.01 2.62 -1.71
N ASP A 90 -10.41 1.45 -1.47
CA ASP A 90 -9.96 1.08 -0.12
C ASP A 90 -8.72 1.87 0.31
N MET A 91 -7.79 2.17 -0.61
CA MET A 91 -6.66 3.08 -0.33
C MET A 91 -7.16 4.46 0.07
N LYS A 92 -8.16 5.01 -0.63
CA LYS A 92 -8.79 6.29 -0.29
C LYS A 92 -9.45 6.25 1.09
N LYS A 93 -10.18 5.18 1.40
CA LYS A 93 -10.76 4.97 2.74
C LYS A 93 -9.68 4.89 3.83
N ALA A 94 -8.61 4.15 3.59
CA ALA A 94 -7.48 4.04 4.52
C ALA A 94 -6.79 5.40 4.72
N ALA A 95 -6.62 6.20 3.67
CA ALA A 95 -6.03 7.54 3.77
C ALA A 95 -6.84 8.46 4.68
N GLU A 96 -8.17 8.45 4.58
CA GLU A 96 -9.02 9.27 5.45
C GLU A 96 -8.86 8.86 6.93
N ILE A 97 -8.77 7.56 7.20
CA ILE A 97 -8.51 7.05 8.56
C ILE A 97 -7.11 7.46 9.06
N ILE A 98 -6.09 7.34 8.21
CA ILE A 98 -4.70 7.73 8.53
C ILE A 98 -4.61 9.22 8.87
N LYS A 99 -5.19 10.09 8.02
CA LYS A 99 -5.20 11.55 8.22
C LYS A 99 -5.97 11.95 9.47
N ALA A 100 -7.09 11.29 9.75
CA ALA A 100 -7.87 11.55 10.97
C ALA A 100 -7.07 11.28 12.25
N LYS A 101 -6.21 10.25 12.25
CA LYS A 101 -5.34 9.92 13.41
C LYS A 101 -4.01 10.67 13.43
N ASN A 102 -3.55 11.18 12.29
CA ASN A 102 -2.25 11.85 12.13
C ASN A 102 -2.42 13.16 11.33
N PRO A 103 -2.94 14.24 11.95
CA PRO A 103 -3.15 15.51 11.27
C PRO A 103 -1.85 16.04 10.66
N GLY A 104 -1.89 16.38 9.37
CA GLY A 104 -0.72 16.91 8.64
C GLY A 104 0.10 15.88 7.86
N ILE A 105 -0.18 14.58 8.01
CA ILE A 105 0.44 13.57 7.16
C ILE A 105 -0.21 13.57 5.77
N SER A 106 0.61 13.55 4.73
CA SER A 106 0.15 13.31 3.36
C SER A 106 0.04 11.81 3.09
N VAL A 107 -0.82 11.41 2.16
CA VAL A 107 -0.95 10.01 1.74
C VAL A 107 -0.85 9.94 0.23
N LYS A 108 0.05 9.09 -0.27
CA LYS A 108 0.20 8.75 -1.69
C LYS A 108 -0.36 7.37 -1.96
N PHE A 109 -0.88 7.18 -3.16
CA PHE A 109 -1.42 5.91 -3.61
C PHE A 109 -0.55 5.39 -4.75
N ILE A 110 -0.05 4.17 -4.61
CA ILE A 110 0.69 3.49 -5.66
C ILE A 110 0.00 2.17 -5.94
N TRP A 111 -0.29 1.94 -7.21
CA TRP A 111 -0.79 0.67 -7.69
C TRP A 111 0.28 -0.02 -8.53
N ALA A 112 0.61 -1.25 -8.15
CA ALA A 112 1.62 -2.08 -8.80
C ALA A 112 0.94 -3.16 -9.62
N ASN A 113 0.96 -3.02 -10.95
CA ASN A 113 0.40 -3.99 -11.87
C ASN A 113 1.42 -5.07 -12.23
N LEU A 114 1.21 -6.31 -11.77
CA LEU A 114 1.98 -7.46 -12.21
C LEU A 114 1.62 -7.78 -13.66
N GLN A 115 2.62 -7.75 -14.55
CA GLN A 115 2.47 -8.08 -15.98
C GLN A 115 2.70 -9.58 -16.25
N ASP A 116 3.25 -10.29 -15.27
CA ASP A 116 3.46 -11.73 -15.28
C ASP A 116 3.22 -12.33 -13.89
N ASP A 117 2.92 -13.63 -13.85
CA ASP A 117 2.57 -14.34 -12.62
C ASP A 117 3.72 -14.46 -11.61
N ASP A 118 4.97 -14.33 -12.08
CA ASP A 118 6.19 -14.39 -11.26
C ASP A 118 6.59 -13.02 -10.68
N GLY A 119 5.93 -11.92 -11.10
CA GLY A 119 6.27 -10.54 -10.73
C GLY A 119 7.62 -10.07 -11.24
N ARG A 120 8.06 -10.58 -12.41
CA ARG A 120 9.34 -10.17 -13.00
C ARG A 120 9.24 -8.80 -13.68
N GLU A 121 8.07 -8.46 -14.16
CA GLU A 121 7.68 -7.22 -14.81
C GLU A 121 6.49 -6.63 -14.04
N ILE A 122 6.69 -5.44 -13.48
CA ILE A 122 5.68 -4.71 -12.71
C ILE A 122 5.63 -3.28 -13.21
N GLU A 123 4.45 -2.82 -13.58
CA GLU A 123 4.18 -1.42 -13.87
C GLU A 123 3.67 -0.73 -12.62
N PHE A 124 4.34 0.34 -12.20
CA PHE A 124 3.94 1.13 -11.04
C PHE A 124 3.26 2.42 -11.49
N GLU A 125 2.07 2.67 -10.98
CA GLU A 125 1.26 3.85 -11.25
C GLU A 125 1.01 4.60 -9.93
N GLU A 126 1.32 5.90 -9.90
CA GLU A 126 0.90 6.78 -8.80
C GLU A 126 -0.51 7.29 -9.13
N ILE A 127 -1.46 7.07 -8.21
CA ILE A 127 -2.88 7.40 -8.40
C ILE A 127 -3.18 8.75 -7.75
N ASP A 128 -3.94 9.59 -8.45
CA ASP A 128 -4.43 10.90 -7.99
C ASP A 128 -5.61 10.81 -6.99
#